data_AF-A0A5C5YMM6-F1
#
_entry.id   AF-A0A5C5YMM6-F1
#
_cell.length_a   1.000
_cell.length_b   1.000
_cell.length_c   1.000
_cell.angle_alpha   90.00
_cell.angle_beta   90.00
_cell.angle_gamma   90.00
#
_symmetry.space_group_name_H-M   'P 1'
#
loop_
_entity.id
_entity.type
_entity.pdbx_description
1 polymer ?
#
loop_
_entity_poly.entity_id
_entity_poly.type
_entity_poly.pdbx_seq_one_letter_code
_entity_poly.pdbx_strand_id
1 'polypeptide(L)'
;MKVRTTELMKFRRLCRTLNESTRGVVGLLELLWKGAAQNTPQGDLGRFSNVDIALLVDWEHDPDALISGLVKEGWLDEHPEHRLVVHDWHDHAPSWVSMNLRKQGLDFVTRRPSEPAPDCPADTSAESPTDTSAEVSAEATPERSNEASTLPPLSSPNLTSPSPPPPPASDDAKRWERVGKKLVDLRVSKATQAVEAAQRRGLSVEEARELIREFESKPKAWEAGALFGRLTGSLEHWPPTSDAYRPPVDQRAAAERAARERELTDLQSRHDREVQALPTAARARLYREAQRREPEARAGLPQQLAVLRVFDEDPARWMNPEVMEVA
;
A
#
# COMPACT_ATOMS: atom_id res chain seq x y z
N MET A 1 14.80 3.70 -7.30
CA MET A 1 15.15 3.06 -8.59
C MET A 1 16.66 3.13 -8.81
N LYS A 2 17.28 2.20 -9.56
CA LYS A 2 18.65 2.40 -10.09
C LYS A 2 18.56 3.26 -11.36
N VAL A 3 19.55 4.12 -11.63
CA VAL A 3 19.46 5.15 -12.69
C VAL A 3 19.13 4.58 -14.08
N ARG A 4 19.75 3.45 -14.45
CA ARG A 4 19.55 2.81 -15.76
C ARG A 4 18.29 1.95 -15.88
N THR A 5 17.48 1.77 -14.84
CA THR A 5 16.37 0.79 -14.87
C THR A 5 15.32 1.12 -15.93
N THR A 6 15.08 2.40 -16.22
CA THR A 6 14.16 2.87 -17.27
C THR A 6 14.71 2.72 -18.69
N GLU A 7 16.02 2.50 -18.85
CA GLU A 7 16.68 2.28 -20.14
C GLU A 7 16.51 0.82 -20.61
N LEU A 8 16.29 -0.11 -19.67
CA LEU A 8 16.22 -1.55 -19.91
C LEU A 8 15.04 -1.95 -20.79
N MET A 9 15.26 -2.93 -21.68
CA MET A 9 14.18 -3.45 -22.52
C MET A 9 13.08 -4.14 -21.70
N LYS A 10 13.39 -4.80 -20.57
CA LYS A 10 12.34 -5.37 -19.69
C LYS A 10 11.44 -4.30 -19.04
N PHE A 11 11.95 -3.08 -18.85
CA PHE A 11 11.12 -1.95 -18.41
C PHE A 11 10.23 -1.44 -19.54
N ARG A 12 10.78 -1.24 -20.75
CA ARG A 12 10.01 -0.81 -21.93
C ARG A 12 8.93 -1.82 -22.33
N ARG A 13 9.20 -3.12 -22.19
CA ARG A 13 8.21 -4.19 -22.38
C ARG A 13 7.11 -4.12 -21.32
N LEU A 14 7.44 -3.92 -20.04
CA LEU A 14 6.43 -3.76 -18.98
C LEU A 14 5.48 -2.58 -19.24
N CYS A 15 5.98 -1.42 -19.69
CA CYS A 15 5.14 -0.30 -20.15
C CYS A 15 4.13 -0.72 -21.23
N ARG A 16 4.57 -1.51 -22.22
CA ARG A 16 3.70 -2.03 -23.28
C ARG A 16 2.73 -3.12 -22.80
N THR A 17 3.19 -4.02 -21.93
CA THR A 17 2.40 -5.15 -21.41
C THR A 17 1.32 -4.69 -20.43
N LEU A 18 1.57 -3.63 -19.64
CA LEU A 18 0.58 -3.00 -18.75
C LEU A 18 -0.19 -1.84 -19.41
N ASN A 19 0.17 -1.44 -20.64
CA ASN A 19 -0.38 -0.28 -21.35
C ASN A 19 -0.31 1.05 -20.55
N GLU A 20 0.79 1.27 -19.80
CA GLU A 20 1.04 2.53 -19.08
C GLU A 20 2.32 3.22 -19.57
N SER A 21 2.29 4.54 -19.47
CA SER A 21 3.40 5.46 -19.61
C SER A 21 4.57 5.15 -18.66
N THR A 22 5.79 5.51 -19.10
CA THR A 22 7.03 5.41 -18.33
C THR A 22 6.91 5.95 -16.90
N ARG A 23 6.17 7.05 -16.69
CA ARG A 23 5.99 7.65 -15.35
C ARG A 23 5.16 6.77 -14.41
N GLY A 24 4.14 6.07 -14.93
CA GLY A 24 3.30 5.16 -14.16
C GLY A 24 4.09 3.94 -13.72
N VAL A 25 4.78 3.28 -14.66
CA VAL A 25 5.60 2.10 -14.36
C VAL A 25 6.77 2.43 -13.42
N VAL A 26 7.34 3.65 -13.48
CA VAL A 26 8.29 4.13 -12.45
C VAL A 26 7.62 4.22 -11.08
N GLY A 27 6.44 4.87 -10.98
CA GLY A 27 5.71 4.99 -9.72
C GLY A 27 5.34 3.62 -9.12
N LEU A 28 4.79 2.75 -9.95
CA LEU A 28 4.39 1.38 -9.63
C LEU A 28 5.56 0.57 -9.07
N LEU A 29 6.72 0.56 -9.73
CA LEU A 29 7.90 -0.17 -9.26
C LEU A 29 8.51 0.45 -7.98
N GLU A 30 8.55 1.77 -7.84
CA GLU A 30 9.02 2.40 -6.60
C GLU A 30 8.08 2.12 -5.41
N LEU A 31 6.76 2.08 -5.63
CA LEU A 31 5.78 1.68 -4.63
C LEU A 31 5.91 0.20 -4.28
N LEU A 32 6.09 -0.68 -5.28
CA LEU A 32 6.30 -2.12 -5.09
C LEU A 32 7.52 -2.41 -4.20
N TRP A 33 8.68 -1.82 -4.51
CA TRP A 33 9.90 -2.01 -3.71
C TRP A 33 9.82 -1.36 -2.32
N LYS A 34 9.18 -0.21 -2.20
CA LYS A 34 8.92 0.44 -0.90
C LYS A 34 8.01 -0.43 -0.02
N GLY A 35 6.94 -0.97 -0.61
CA GLY A 35 6.01 -1.88 0.06
C GLY A 35 6.67 -3.19 0.47
N ALA A 36 7.48 -3.78 -0.41
CA ALA A 36 8.26 -4.98 -0.12
C ALA A 36 9.25 -4.74 1.04
N ALA A 37 10.05 -3.68 0.97
CA ALA A 37 11.02 -3.34 2.03
C ALA A 37 10.35 -3.14 3.41
N GLN A 38 9.13 -2.60 3.45
CA GLN A 38 8.40 -2.33 4.70
C GLN A 38 7.71 -3.56 5.28
N ASN A 39 7.17 -4.48 4.47
CA ASN A 39 6.25 -5.52 4.94
C ASN A 39 6.75 -6.96 4.69
N THR A 40 7.52 -7.18 3.63
CA THR A 40 8.06 -8.49 3.21
C THR A 40 9.56 -8.33 2.93
N PRO A 41 10.38 -8.05 3.95
CA PRO A 41 11.77 -7.60 3.77
C PRO A 41 12.65 -8.65 3.09
N GLN A 42 12.30 -9.94 3.16
CA GLN A 42 13.02 -11.01 2.46
C GLN A 42 12.70 -11.06 0.95
N GLY A 43 11.67 -10.34 0.49
CA GLY A 43 11.19 -10.33 -0.90
C GLY A 43 9.89 -11.11 -1.12
N ASP A 44 9.32 -11.68 -0.05
CA ASP A 44 8.20 -12.64 0.01
C ASP A 44 6.80 -12.03 -0.25
N LEU A 45 6.64 -11.30 -1.37
CA LEU A 45 5.41 -10.57 -1.71
C LEU A 45 4.15 -11.42 -1.85
N GLY A 46 4.25 -12.70 -2.22
CA GLY A 46 3.08 -13.56 -2.42
C GLY A 46 2.30 -13.92 -1.14
N ARG A 47 2.71 -13.38 0.01
CA ARG A 47 1.88 -13.26 1.23
C ARG A 47 0.69 -12.32 1.07
N PHE A 48 0.72 -11.44 0.07
CA PHE A 48 -0.37 -10.56 -0.32
C PHE A 48 -1.21 -11.17 -1.45
N SER A 49 -2.51 -10.88 -1.48
CA SER A 49 -3.33 -11.20 -2.65
C SER A 49 -3.00 -10.29 -3.83
N ASN A 50 -3.44 -10.64 -5.04
CA ASN A 50 -3.23 -9.77 -6.22
C ASN A 50 -3.89 -8.40 -6.01
N VAL A 51 -5.07 -8.35 -5.38
CA VAL A 51 -5.77 -7.11 -5.03
C VAL A 51 -4.96 -6.28 -4.03
N ASP A 52 -4.39 -6.90 -2.99
CA ASP A 52 -3.54 -6.19 -2.03
C ASP A 52 -2.28 -5.61 -2.69
N ILE A 53 -1.66 -6.34 -3.63
CA ILE A 53 -0.49 -5.85 -4.38
C ILE A 53 -0.89 -4.71 -5.33
N ALA A 54 -2.04 -4.78 -5.98
CA ALA A 54 -2.56 -3.68 -6.80
C ALA A 54 -2.80 -2.41 -5.95
N LEU A 55 -3.43 -2.54 -4.78
CA LEU A 55 -3.62 -1.45 -3.82
C LEU A 55 -2.28 -0.92 -3.25
N LEU A 56 -1.28 -1.78 -3.06
CA LEU A 56 0.06 -1.41 -2.60
C LEU A 56 0.83 -0.54 -3.61
N VAL A 57 0.52 -0.68 -4.91
CA VAL A 57 1.20 0.04 -6.01
C VAL A 57 0.32 1.09 -6.71
N ASP A 58 -0.85 1.41 -6.13
CA ASP A 58 -1.80 2.43 -6.64
C ASP A 58 -2.34 2.10 -8.05
N TRP A 59 -2.66 0.81 -8.30
CA TRP A 59 -3.13 0.30 -9.59
C TRP A 59 -4.67 0.21 -9.65
N GLU A 60 -5.28 1.00 -10.55
CA GLU A 60 -6.73 1.11 -10.73
C GLU A 60 -7.34 0.11 -11.74
N HIS A 61 -6.54 -0.79 -12.32
CA HIS A 61 -7.01 -1.76 -13.33
C HIS A 61 -6.97 -3.19 -12.78
N ASP A 62 -7.17 -4.19 -13.66
CA ASP A 62 -7.17 -5.60 -13.27
C ASP A 62 -5.88 -5.99 -12.50
N PRO A 63 -6.01 -6.49 -11.24
CA PRO A 63 -4.88 -6.99 -10.46
C PRO A 63 -4.24 -8.26 -11.04
N ASP A 64 -4.98 -9.09 -11.76
CA ASP A 64 -4.44 -10.33 -12.32
C ASP A 64 -3.58 -10.05 -13.56
N ALA A 65 -3.99 -9.10 -14.42
CA ALA A 65 -3.15 -8.54 -15.49
C ALA A 65 -1.88 -7.85 -14.96
N LEU A 66 -1.96 -7.12 -13.85
CA LEU A 66 -0.79 -6.50 -13.20
C LEU A 66 0.27 -7.56 -12.83
N ILE A 67 -0.14 -8.57 -12.07
CA ILE A 67 0.77 -9.61 -11.58
C ILE A 67 1.30 -10.46 -12.74
N SER A 68 0.43 -10.80 -13.70
CA SER A 68 0.82 -11.50 -14.92
C SER A 68 1.86 -10.71 -15.73
N GLY A 69 1.72 -9.38 -15.83
CA GLY A 69 2.69 -8.51 -16.49
C GLY A 69 4.02 -8.40 -15.74
N LEU A 70 3.98 -8.26 -14.40
CA LEU A 70 5.18 -8.19 -13.57
C LEU A 70 5.98 -9.51 -13.56
N VAL A 71 5.31 -10.66 -13.57
CA VAL A 71 5.95 -11.98 -13.68
C VAL A 71 6.55 -12.17 -15.08
N LYS A 72 5.73 -11.98 -16.13
CA LYS A 72 6.14 -12.18 -17.53
C LYS A 72 7.38 -11.37 -17.94
N GLU A 73 7.52 -10.14 -17.44
CA GLU A 73 8.64 -9.26 -17.79
C GLU A 73 9.82 -9.32 -16.78
N GLY A 74 9.80 -10.27 -15.83
CA GLY A 74 10.92 -10.51 -14.91
C GLY A 74 11.11 -9.42 -13.84
N TRP A 75 10.01 -9.01 -13.18
CA TRP A 75 10.03 -8.14 -12.00
C TRP A 75 9.60 -8.87 -10.73
N LEU A 76 8.76 -9.89 -10.89
CA LEU A 76 8.44 -10.89 -9.88
C LEU A 76 8.81 -12.27 -10.43
N ASP A 77 9.27 -13.18 -9.58
CA ASP A 77 9.40 -14.60 -9.90
C ASP A 77 8.31 -15.40 -9.15
N GLU A 78 7.82 -16.48 -9.75
CA GLU A 78 6.99 -17.44 -9.05
C GLU A 78 7.84 -18.31 -8.10
N HIS A 79 7.34 -18.56 -6.89
CA HIS A 79 8.05 -19.36 -5.87
C HIS A 79 7.15 -20.43 -5.24
N PRO A 80 7.58 -21.70 -5.16
CA PRO A 80 6.71 -22.80 -4.72
C PRO A 80 6.19 -22.66 -3.28
N GLU A 81 6.97 -22.03 -2.39
CA GLU A 81 6.63 -21.86 -0.96
C GLU A 81 6.10 -20.46 -0.61
N HIS A 82 6.33 -19.47 -1.49
CA HIS A 82 6.04 -18.06 -1.22
C HIS A 82 5.14 -17.39 -2.26
N ARG A 83 4.66 -18.16 -3.25
CA ARG A 83 3.82 -17.75 -4.38
C ARG A 83 4.50 -16.77 -5.35
N LEU A 84 4.86 -15.57 -4.87
CA LEU A 84 5.55 -14.52 -5.62
C LEU A 84 6.72 -13.98 -4.79
N VAL A 85 7.86 -13.76 -5.45
CA VAL A 85 9.04 -13.10 -4.85
C VAL A 85 9.55 -11.98 -5.75
N VAL A 86 10.16 -10.94 -5.19
CA VAL A 86 10.74 -9.85 -5.99
C VAL A 86 12.01 -10.33 -6.69
N HIS A 87 12.06 -10.18 -8.01
CA HIS A 87 13.21 -10.56 -8.83
C HIS A 87 14.44 -9.71 -8.47
N ASP A 88 15.60 -10.35 -8.31
CA ASP A 88 16.86 -9.74 -7.83
C ASP A 88 16.71 -8.86 -6.58
N TRP A 89 15.82 -9.24 -5.64
CA TRP A 89 15.53 -8.38 -4.48
C TRP A 89 16.76 -8.03 -3.64
N HIS A 90 17.70 -8.96 -3.49
CA HIS A 90 18.99 -8.73 -2.82
C HIS A 90 19.78 -7.55 -3.41
N ASP A 91 19.61 -7.26 -4.70
CA ASP A 91 20.30 -6.22 -5.46
C ASP A 91 19.46 -4.93 -5.59
N HIS A 92 18.15 -5.01 -5.36
CA HIS A 92 17.20 -3.89 -5.37
C HIS A 92 16.83 -3.34 -3.97
N ALA A 93 17.03 -4.13 -2.91
CA ALA A 93 16.69 -3.78 -1.55
C ALA A 93 17.56 -2.63 -1.00
N PRO A 94 16.99 -1.68 -0.24
CA PRO A 94 17.77 -0.72 0.52
C PRO A 94 18.75 -1.41 1.48
N SER A 95 19.93 -0.82 1.68
CA SER A 95 20.98 -1.39 2.56
C SER A 95 20.50 -1.68 3.98
N TRP A 96 19.57 -0.89 4.52
CA TRP A 96 18.97 -1.13 5.83
C TRP A 96 18.14 -2.42 5.91
N VAL A 97 17.56 -2.90 4.81
CA VAL A 97 16.85 -4.18 4.73
C VAL A 97 17.85 -5.33 4.90
N SER A 98 18.92 -5.35 4.09
CA SER A 98 20.00 -6.34 4.21
C SER A 98 20.63 -6.34 5.62
N MET A 99 20.89 -5.16 6.19
CA MET A 99 21.40 -5.04 7.56
C MET A 99 20.41 -5.53 8.62
N ASN A 100 19.10 -5.44 8.39
CA ASN A 100 18.08 -5.93 9.29
C ASN A 100 17.92 -7.46 9.20
N LEU A 101 17.85 -8.03 7.99
CA LEU A 101 17.80 -9.48 7.77
C LEU A 101 19.01 -10.17 8.42
N ARG A 102 20.23 -9.65 8.17
CA ARG A 102 21.46 -10.18 8.77
C ARG A 102 21.49 -10.09 10.31
N LYS A 103 20.82 -9.11 10.92
CA LYS A 103 20.64 -9.04 12.39
C LYS A 103 19.67 -10.09 12.93
N GLN A 104 18.73 -10.55 12.10
CA GLN A 104 17.73 -11.56 12.45
C GLN A 104 18.18 -12.99 12.11
N GLY A 105 19.34 -13.16 11.45
CA GLY A 105 19.80 -14.46 10.96
C GLY A 105 18.99 -14.97 9.76
N LEU A 106 18.40 -14.04 8.99
CA LEU A 106 17.62 -14.32 7.79
C LEU A 106 18.38 -13.83 6.55
N ASP A 107 18.12 -14.48 5.42
CA ASP A 107 18.61 -14.10 4.09
C ASP A 107 17.44 -13.65 3.19
N PHE A 108 17.76 -13.16 1.99
CA PHE A 108 16.76 -12.86 0.98
C PHE A 108 16.18 -14.15 0.38
N VAL A 109 14.85 -14.20 0.23
CA VAL A 109 14.19 -15.26 -0.54
C VAL A 109 14.40 -14.97 -2.02
N THR A 110 15.19 -15.80 -2.68
CA THR A 110 15.35 -15.82 -4.13
C THR A 110 14.68 -17.07 -4.71
N ARG A 111 14.36 -17.06 -6.01
CA ARG A 111 13.98 -18.29 -6.71
C ARG A 111 15.16 -19.26 -6.69
N ARG A 112 15.07 -20.31 -5.86
CA ARG A 112 15.96 -21.47 -5.95
C ARG A 112 15.93 -21.97 -7.40
N PRO A 113 17.09 -22.23 -8.05
CA PRO A 113 17.14 -22.67 -9.44
C PRO A 113 16.55 -24.08 -9.57
N SER A 114 15.24 -24.12 -9.84
CA SER A 114 14.64 -25.16 -10.67
C SER A 114 15.30 -25.12 -12.05
N GLU A 115 15.40 -26.29 -12.68
CA GLU A 115 16.18 -26.56 -13.89
C GLU A 115 15.98 -25.51 -15.01
N PRO A 116 17.01 -25.25 -15.83
CA PRO A 116 16.98 -24.16 -16.81
C PRO A 116 15.81 -24.31 -17.79
N ALA A 117 14.97 -23.29 -17.85
CA ALA A 117 14.12 -23.07 -19.01
C ALA A 117 15.03 -22.86 -20.25
N PRO A 118 14.63 -23.34 -21.44
CA PRO A 118 15.50 -23.37 -22.62
C PRO A 118 15.96 -21.96 -23.01
N ASP A 119 17.21 -21.87 -23.47
CA ASP A 119 17.91 -20.61 -23.69
C ASP A 119 17.17 -19.68 -24.66
N CYS A 120 17.02 -18.41 -24.26
CA CYS A 120 16.93 -17.31 -25.20
C CYS A 120 18.37 -16.94 -25.62
N PRO A 121 18.84 -17.30 -26.83
CA PRO A 121 20.21 -16.98 -27.25
C PRO A 121 20.41 -15.46 -27.37
N ALA A 122 21.63 -15.01 -27.06
CA ALA A 122 22.04 -13.63 -27.25
C ALA A 122 22.24 -13.26 -28.73
N ASP A 123 22.33 -11.96 -29.03
CA ASP A 123 22.48 -11.42 -30.39
C ASP A 123 23.61 -12.08 -31.19
N THR A 124 23.32 -12.41 -32.46
CA THR A 124 24.30 -12.42 -33.56
C THR A 124 23.57 -12.13 -34.86
N SER A 125 24.01 -11.11 -35.60
CA SER A 125 23.43 -10.71 -36.88
C SER A 125 23.79 -11.68 -38.03
N ALA A 126 22.81 -12.12 -38.82
CA ALA A 126 22.99 -12.47 -40.25
C ALA A 126 21.64 -12.71 -40.99
N GLU A 127 21.28 -11.78 -41.88
CA GLU A 127 20.74 -11.96 -43.25
C GLU A 127 19.57 -12.94 -43.56
N SER A 128 18.54 -12.42 -44.24
CA SER A 128 17.56 -13.17 -45.07
C SER A 128 18.18 -13.51 -46.45
N PRO A 129 17.66 -14.43 -47.31
CA PRO A 129 16.25 -14.87 -47.48
C PRO A 129 16.11 -16.43 -47.61
N THR A 130 15.14 -17.11 -48.25
CA THR A 130 14.12 -16.77 -49.27
C THR A 130 12.95 -17.78 -49.31
N ASP A 131 11.75 -17.27 -49.65
CA ASP A 131 10.73 -17.77 -50.60
C ASP A 131 10.54 -19.29 -50.89
N THR A 132 9.27 -19.76 -50.79
CA THR A 132 8.60 -20.66 -51.75
C THR A 132 7.08 -20.67 -51.52
N SER A 133 6.29 -20.48 -52.58
CA SER A 133 4.82 -20.40 -52.57
C SER A 133 4.08 -21.76 -52.61
N ALA A 134 2.80 -21.75 -52.19
CA ALA A 134 1.78 -22.72 -52.63
C ALA A 134 0.37 -22.08 -52.67
N GLU A 135 -0.16 -21.91 -53.88
CA GLU A 135 -1.52 -21.45 -54.26
C GLU A 135 -2.50 -22.66 -54.41
N VAL A 136 -3.83 -22.59 -54.70
CA VAL A 136 -4.98 -21.65 -54.57
C VAL A 136 -6.29 -22.45 -54.83
N SER A 137 -7.45 -21.96 -54.35
CA SER A 137 -8.81 -22.01 -54.96
C SER A 137 -9.78 -21.25 -54.03
N ALA A 138 -10.62 -20.28 -54.44
CA ALA A 138 -11.65 -20.23 -55.51
C ALA A 138 -12.91 -21.08 -55.15
N GLU A 139 -14.17 -20.63 -55.31
CA GLU A 139 -14.72 -19.44 -56.01
C GLU A 139 -15.94 -18.77 -55.29
N ALA A 140 -16.92 -18.17 -56.00
CA ALA A 140 -17.66 -16.96 -55.55
C ALA A 140 -19.22 -17.04 -55.35
N THR A 141 -19.82 -15.87 -55.04
CA THR A 141 -21.24 -15.45 -54.82
C THR A 141 -22.12 -15.37 -56.10
N PRO A 142 -23.39 -14.85 -56.16
CA PRO A 142 -24.33 -14.18 -55.20
C PRO A 142 -25.75 -14.88 -55.13
N GLU A 143 -26.96 -14.33 -54.92
CA GLU A 143 -27.63 -13.03 -54.54
C GLU A 143 -28.91 -13.44 -53.69
N ARG A 144 -29.38 -12.72 -52.65
CA ARG A 144 -30.20 -11.48 -52.54
C ARG A 144 -31.73 -11.58 -52.86
N SER A 145 -32.56 -11.38 -51.82
CA SER A 145 -33.93 -10.77 -51.79
C SER A 145 -34.37 -10.66 -50.31
N ASN A 146 -34.94 -9.55 -49.79
CA ASN A 146 -36.35 -9.10 -49.85
C ASN A 146 -37.36 -10.16 -49.29
N GLU A 147 -38.38 -9.83 -48.48
CA GLU A 147 -39.05 -8.53 -48.24
C GLU A 147 -39.67 -8.40 -46.81
N ALA A 148 -40.52 -7.40 -46.51
CA ALA A 148 -40.86 -6.97 -45.13
C ALA A 148 -42.37 -6.91 -44.76
N SER A 149 -42.68 -7.11 -43.46
CA SER A 149 -43.95 -6.75 -42.77
C SER A 149 -43.88 -7.05 -41.25
N THR A 150 -44.66 -6.48 -40.33
CA THR A 150 -45.39 -5.19 -40.23
C THR A 150 -45.69 -4.90 -38.72
N LEU A 151 -45.80 -3.62 -38.36
CA LEU A 151 -46.17 -2.95 -37.08
C LEU A 151 -47.33 -3.58 -36.24
N PRO A 152 -47.62 -3.11 -34.98
CA PRO A 152 -46.82 -2.47 -33.91
C PRO A 152 -47.12 -3.00 -32.47
N PRO A 153 -46.59 -2.37 -31.39
CA PRO A 153 -47.25 -2.32 -30.08
C PRO A 153 -47.63 -0.88 -29.63
N LEU A 154 -48.66 -0.74 -28.78
CA LEU A 154 -49.15 0.54 -28.24
C LEU A 154 -49.29 0.50 -26.69
N SER A 155 -48.97 1.65 -26.08
CA SER A 155 -49.34 2.25 -24.77
C SER A 155 -50.18 1.44 -23.75
N SER A 156 -50.00 1.53 -22.43
CA SER A 156 -49.88 2.71 -21.52
C SER A 156 -49.55 2.24 -20.08
N PRO A 157 -49.41 3.12 -19.04
CA PRO A 157 -49.22 4.58 -19.01
C PRO A 157 -47.96 5.02 -18.23
N ASN A 158 -47.66 6.33 -18.28
CA ASN A 158 -46.67 6.98 -17.42
C ASN A 158 -47.35 7.53 -16.14
N LEU A 159 -46.76 7.32 -14.96
CA LEU A 159 -47.17 7.96 -13.70
C LEU A 159 -46.03 8.82 -13.14
N THR A 160 -46.03 10.09 -13.54
CA THR A 160 -45.04 11.09 -13.13
C THR A 160 -45.27 11.55 -11.69
N SER A 161 -44.50 11.01 -10.74
CA SER A 161 -44.13 11.78 -9.55
C SER A 161 -43.03 12.79 -9.95
N PRO A 162 -43.20 14.10 -9.67
CA PRO A 162 -42.22 15.10 -10.10
C PRO A 162 -40.94 15.02 -9.24
N SER A 163 -39.86 14.49 -9.81
CA SER A 163 -38.51 14.71 -9.28
C SER A 163 -38.20 16.21 -9.25
N PRO A 164 -37.53 16.73 -8.20
CA PRO A 164 -37.08 18.12 -8.19
C PRO A 164 -36.08 18.35 -9.34
N PRO A 165 -36.06 19.55 -9.94
CA PRO A 165 -35.17 19.85 -11.06
C PRO A 165 -33.69 19.78 -10.63
N PRO A 166 -32.78 19.27 -11.48
CA PRO A 166 -31.36 19.22 -11.16
C PRO A 166 -30.77 20.65 -11.03
N PRO A 167 -29.90 20.91 -10.04
CA PRO A 167 -29.25 22.21 -9.88
C PRO A 167 -28.26 22.51 -11.03
N PRO A 168 -27.87 23.78 -11.26
CA PRO A 168 -27.11 24.23 -12.44
C PRO A 168 -25.61 23.86 -12.43
N ALA A 169 -25.31 22.57 -12.36
CA ALA A 169 -24.01 22.00 -11.99
C ALA A 169 -22.90 22.02 -13.08
N SER A 170 -22.84 23.03 -13.96
CA SER A 170 -21.78 23.14 -14.99
C SER A 170 -20.64 24.09 -14.60
N ASP A 171 -20.93 25.22 -13.95
CA ASP A 171 -19.88 26.20 -13.62
C ASP A 171 -19.34 26.06 -12.20
N ASP A 172 -20.18 25.71 -11.22
CA ASP A 172 -19.73 25.57 -9.84
C ASP A 172 -18.78 24.39 -9.65
N ALA A 173 -18.94 23.30 -10.40
CA ALA A 173 -17.96 22.21 -10.46
C ALA A 173 -16.56 22.71 -10.90
N LYS A 174 -16.50 23.49 -12.00
CA LYS A 174 -15.26 24.12 -12.50
C LYS A 174 -14.71 25.17 -11.52
N ARG A 175 -15.57 25.84 -10.74
CA ARG A 175 -15.15 26.80 -9.70
C ARG A 175 -14.54 26.07 -8.50
N TRP A 176 -15.13 24.95 -8.05
CA TRP A 176 -14.56 24.08 -7.01
C TRP A 176 -13.25 23.41 -7.43
N GLU A 177 -13.13 22.98 -8.68
CA GLU A 177 -11.86 22.44 -9.22
C GLU A 177 -10.71 23.46 -9.09
N ARG A 178 -10.99 24.74 -9.36
CA ARG A 178 -10.04 25.86 -9.17
C ARG A 178 -9.72 26.13 -7.69
N VAL A 179 -10.68 25.92 -6.78
CA VAL A 179 -10.42 25.95 -5.33
C VAL A 179 -9.50 24.78 -4.92
N GLY A 180 -9.79 23.56 -5.36
CA GLY A 180 -8.98 22.37 -5.07
C GLY A 180 -7.53 22.51 -5.54
N LYS A 181 -7.31 22.99 -6.76
CA LYS A 181 -5.95 23.28 -7.29
C LYS A 181 -5.20 24.27 -6.40
N LYS A 182 -5.84 25.40 -6.03
CA LYS A 182 -5.22 26.43 -5.19
C LYS A 182 -4.90 25.94 -3.76
N LEU A 183 -5.67 24.98 -3.24
CA LEU A 183 -5.35 24.30 -1.97
C LEU A 183 -4.12 23.37 -2.09
N VAL A 184 -3.92 22.69 -3.23
CA VAL A 184 -2.71 21.90 -3.50
C VAL A 184 -1.47 22.79 -3.63
N ASP A 185 -1.60 23.94 -4.30
CA ASP A 185 -0.54 24.95 -4.40
C ASP A 185 -0.12 25.47 -3.02
N LEU A 186 -1.09 25.76 -2.15
CA LEU A 186 -0.91 26.15 -0.74
C LEU A 186 -0.48 24.99 0.19
N ARG A 187 -0.10 23.83 -0.36
CA ARG A 187 0.37 22.64 0.38
C ARG A 187 -0.64 22.10 1.42
N VAL A 188 -1.93 22.29 1.19
CA VAL A 188 -2.99 21.76 2.06
C VAL A 188 -3.10 20.25 1.87
N SER A 189 -2.65 19.49 2.87
CA SER A 189 -2.81 18.03 2.94
C SER A 189 -4.25 17.62 2.66
N LYS A 190 -4.45 16.63 1.78
CA LYS A 190 -5.78 16.08 1.42
C LYS A 190 -6.77 17.14 0.88
N ALA A 191 -6.29 18.06 0.04
CA ALA A 191 -7.09 19.13 -0.58
C ALA A 191 -8.45 18.68 -1.16
N THR A 192 -8.53 17.53 -1.84
CA THR A 192 -9.79 16.97 -2.38
C THR A 192 -10.81 16.71 -1.26
N GLN A 193 -10.39 16.07 -0.17
CA GLN A 193 -11.25 15.79 1.00
C GLN A 193 -11.69 17.09 1.70
N ALA A 194 -10.88 18.15 1.66
CA ALA A 194 -11.26 19.47 2.16
C ALA A 194 -12.35 20.14 1.30
N VAL A 195 -12.28 20.01 -0.03
CA VAL A 195 -13.32 20.48 -0.96
C VAL A 195 -14.63 19.70 -0.76
N GLU A 196 -14.56 18.36 -0.74
CA GLU A 196 -15.73 17.51 -0.48
C GLU A 196 -16.38 17.78 0.88
N ALA A 197 -15.58 18.08 1.92
CA ALA A 197 -16.09 18.41 3.25
C ALA A 197 -16.72 19.81 3.29
N ALA A 198 -16.14 20.79 2.58
CA ALA A 198 -16.73 22.11 2.44
C ALA A 198 -18.09 22.05 1.70
N GLN A 199 -18.15 21.30 0.59
CA GLN A 199 -19.39 21.04 -0.15
C GLN A 199 -20.46 20.34 0.71
N ARG A 200 -20.09 19.28 1.44
CA ARG A 200 -21.00 18.57 2.36
C ARG A 200 -21.50 19.43 3.53
N ARG A 201 -20.75 20.49 3.89
CA ARG A 201 -21.15 21.50 4.89
C ARG A 201 -21.93 22.67 4.31
N GLY A 202 -22.19 22.69 3.00
CA GLY A 202 -22.94 23.74 2.32
C GLY A 202 -22.21 25.08 2.18
N LEU A 203 -20.88 25.11 2.30
CA LEU A 203 -20.11 26.33 1.99
C LEU A 203 -20.26 26.65 0.49
N SER A 204 -20.32 27.94 0.16
CA SER A 204 -20.20 28.43 -1.22
C SER A 204 -18.75 28.38 -1.72
N VAL A 205 -18.57 28.47 -3.05
CA VAL A 205 -17.24 28.62 -3.64
C VAL A 205 -16.64 29.96 -3.22
N GLU A 206 -17.46 30.99 -3.10
CA GLU A 206 -17.10 32.37 -2.78
C GLU A 206 -16.51 32.46 -1.37
N GLU A 207 -17.14 31.85 -0.37
CA GLU A 207 -16.60 31.71 1.00
C GLU A 207 -15.28 30.91 1.01
N ALA A 208 -15.20 29.79 0.30
CA ALA A 208 -13.97 29.01 0.21
C ALA A 208 -12.82 29.83 -0.42
N ARG A 209 -13.13 30.73 -1.37
CA ARG A 209 -12.20 31.67 -2.00
C ARG A 209 -11.91 32.89 -1.12
N GLU A 210 -12.75 33.23 -0.16
CA GLU A 210 -12.50 34.24 0.89
C GLU A 210 -11.48 33.70 1.88
N LEU A 211 -11.71 32.51 2.44
CA LEU A 211 -10.78 31.82 3.36
C LEU A 211 -9.37 31.66 2.75
N ILE A 212 -9.30 31.32 1.45
CA ILE A 212 -8.03 31.25 0.70
C ILE A 212 -7.37 32.63 0.58
N ARG A 213 -8.13 33.70 0.27
CA ARG A 213 -7.59 35.07 0.17
C ARG A 213 -7.07 35.59 1.50
N GLU A 214 -7.77 35.29 2.60
CA GLU A 214 -7.30 35.66 3.94
C GLU A 214 -6.04 34.88 4.33
N PHE A 215 -5.98 33.58 4.06
CA PHE A 215 -4.77 32.77 4.27
C PHE A 215 -3.56 33.31 3.48
N GLU A 216 -3.78 33.67 2.21
CA GLU A 216 -2.75 34.30 1.36
C GLU A 216 -2.34 35.70 1.83
N SER A 217 -3.20 36.44 2.53
CA SER A 217 -2.92 37.78 3.03
C SER A 217 -1.92 37.81 4.21
N LYS A 218 -1.73 36.69 4.91
CA LYS A 218 -0.82 36.57 6.07
C LYS A 218 0.13 35.38 5.92
N PRO A 219 1.07 35.42 4.95
CA PRO A 219 2.01 34.33 4.72
C PRO A 219 2.84 34.05 5.99
N LYS A 220 2.94 32.75 6.35
CA LYS A 220 3.59 32.22 7.57
C LYS A 220 2.87 32.48 8.91
N ALA A 221 1.72 33.14 8.95
CA ALA A 221 0.94 33.24 10.20
C ALA A 221 0.31 31.91 10.61
N TRP A 222 -0.04 31.06 9.65
CA TRP A 222 -0.77 29.81 9.87
C TRP A 222 -0.22 28.66 9.02
N GLU A 223 -0.21 27.44 9.57
CA GLU A 223 0.08 26.24 8.80
C GLU A 223 -1.07 25.89 7.84
N ALA A 224 -0.77 25.21 6.73
CA ALA A 224 -1.77 24.75 5.76
C ALA A 224 -2.85 23.82 6.39
N GLY A 225 -2.53 23.18 7.52
CA GLY A 225 -3.48 22.42 8.34
C GLY A 225 -4.61 23.26 8.94
N ALA A 226 -4.43 24.57 9.17
CA ALA A 226 -5.48 25.46 9.66
C ALA A 226 -6.57 25.69 8.61
N LEU A 227 -6.16 25.91 7.35
CA LEU A 227 -7.07 26.05 6.21
C LEU A 227 -7.84 24.75 5.95
N PHE A 228 -7.17 23.58 6.04
CA PHE A 228 -7.84 22.28 6.06
C PHE A 228 -8.88 22.19 7.20
N GLY A 229 -8.50 22.59 8.42
CA GLY A 229 -9.37 22.58 9.58
C GLY A 229 -10.64 23.42 9.41
N ARG A 230 -10.53 24.64 8.87
CA ARG A 230 -11.68 25.53 8.70
C ARG A 230 -12.65 25.10 7.60
N LEU A 231 -12.13 24.50 6.52
CA LEU A 231 -12.93 23.92 5.42
C LEU A 231 -13.64 22.64 5.88
N THR A 232 -12.94 21.74 6.57
CA THR A 232 -13.51 20.48 7.09
C THR A 232 -14.42 20.67 8.30
N GLY A 233 -14.27 21.76 9.05
CA GLY A 233 -15.03 22.01 10.28
C GLY A 233 -14.34 21.55 11.57
N SER A 234 -13.11 21.04 11.48
CA SER A 234 -12.26 20.75 12.64
C SER A 234 -11.74 22.03 13.35
N LEU A 235 -11.95 23.20 12.75
CA LEU A 235 -11.65 24.50 13.33
C LEU A 235 -12.91 25.39 13.23
N GLU A 236 -13.49 25.71 14.38
CA GLU A 236 -14.73 26.51 14.50
C GLU A 236 -14.51 27.99 14.20
N HIS A 237 -13.41 28.55 14.70
CA HIS A 237 -13.09 29.98 14.66
C HIS A 237 -12.05 30.27 13.59
N TRP A 238 -12.25 31.35 12.82
CA TRP A 238 -11.32 31.79 11.78
C TRP A 238 -11.10 33.31 11.85
N PRO A 239 -9.84 33.78 11.78
CA PRO A 239 -8.59 32.99 11.82
C PRO A 239 -8.43 32.21 13.16
N PRO A 240 -7.57 31.18 13.21
CA PRO A 240 -7.31 30.45 14.45
C PRO A 240 -6.71 31.36 15.53
N THR A 241 -7.15 31.19 16.77
CA THR A 241 -6.72 32.00 17.93
C THR A 241 -5.29 31.70 18.43
N SER A 242 -4.53 30.88 17.69
CA SER A 242 -3.15 30.50 17.97
C SER A 242 -2.44 30.21 16.64
N ASP A 243 -1.27 30.82 16.44
CA ASP A 243 -0.47 30.66 15.22
C ASP A 243 0.06 29.22 15.03
N ALA A 244 0.07 28.41 16.09
CA ALA A 244 0.56 27.03 16.11
C ALA A 244 -0.56 25.97 16.02
N TYR A 245 -1.56 26.16 15.14
CA TYR A 245 -2.62 25.16 14.95
C TYR A 245 -2.08 23.86 14.32
N ARG A 246 -1.93 22.82 15.15
CA ARG A 246 -1.55 21.46 14.73
C ARG A 246 -2.79 20.57 14.64
N PRO A 247 -3.12 19.95 13.48
CA PRO A 247 -4.41 19.29 13.28
C PRO A 247 -4.61 18.04 14.18
N PRO A 248 -5.85 17.73 14.63
CA PRO A 248 -6.11 16.67 15.61
C PRO A 248 -5.72 15.24 15.17
N VAL A 249 -5.63 14.98 13.86
CA VAL A 249 -5.27 13.66 13.31
C VAL A 249 -3.84 13.29 13.69
N ASP A 250 -2.90 14.23 13.55
CA ASP A 250 -1.50 14.02 13.91
C ASP A 250 -1.32 13.92 15.42
N GLN A 251 -2.13 14.65 16.20
CA GLN A 251 -2.14 14.56 17.66
C GLN A 251 -2.61 13.17 18.13
N ARG A 252 -3.68 12.62 17.55
CA ARG A 252 -4.15 11.25 17.84
C ARG A 252 -3.10 10.21 17.48
N ALA A 253 -2.57 10.25 16.26
CA ALA A 253 -1.54 9.32 15.81
C ALA A 253 -0.24 9.40 16.65
N ALA A 254 0.15 10.58 17.13
CA ALA A 254 1.28 10.75 18.04
C ALA A 254 0.98 10.22 19.45
N ALA A 255 -0.20 10.52 20.01
CA ALA A 255 -0.62 10.04 21.32
C ALA A 255 -0.73 8.50 21.35
N GLU A 256 -1.26 7.90 20.30
CA GLU A 256 -1.33 6.44 20.11
C GLU A 256 0.05 5.77 20.03
N ARG A 257 1.05 6.43 19.43
CA ARG A 257 2.43 5.93 19.38
C ARG A 257 3.09 6.04 20.75
N ALA A 258 2.96 7.19 21.40
CA ALA A 258 3.48 7.41 22.75
C ALA A 258 2.81 6.50 23.81
N ALA A 259 1.54 6.11 23.62
CA ALA A 259 0.87 5.14 24.48
C ALA A 259 1.48 3.73 24.33
N ARG A 260 1.62 3.24 23.09
CA ARG A 260 2.26 1.94 22.79
C ARG A 260 3.73 1.89 23.22
N GLU A 261 4.45 3.01 23.12
CA GLU A 261 5.84 3.13 23.57
C GLU A 261 5.96 3.05 25.10
N ARG A 262 5.03 3.68 25.85
CA ARG A 262 4.95 3.53 27.32
C ARG A 262 4.57 2.12 27.74
N GLU A 263 3.56 1.52 27.10
CA GLU A 263 3.13 0.14 27.34
C GLU A 263 4.29 -0.85 27.14
N LEU A 264 5.11 -0.65 26.10
CA LEU A 264 6.35 -1.39 25.87
C LEU A 264 7.37 -1.18 26.99
N THR A 265 7.65 0.07 27.38
CA THR A 265 8.59 0.39 28.46
C THR A 265 8.16 -0.22 29.80
N ASP A 266 6.86 -0.18 30.12
CA ASP A 266 6.31 -0.78 31.34
C ASP A 266 6.41 -2.31 31.30
N LEU A 267 6.11 -2.96 30.18
CA LEU A 267 6.25 -4.41 30.00
C LEU A 267 7.71 -4.87 30.15
N GLN A 268 8.67 -4.14 29.58
CA GLN A 268 10.10 -4.43 29.72
C GLN A 268 10.58 -4.21 31.16
N SER A 269 10.20 -3.08 31.78
CA SER A 269 10.53 -2.78 33.18
C SER A 269 9.92 -3.80 34.14
N ARG A 270 8.72 -4.31 33.83
CA ARG A 270 8.06 -5.39 34.58
C ARG A 270 8.83 -6.71 34.44
N HIS A 271 9.11 -7.12 33.21
CA HIS A 271 9.89 -8.32 32.91
C HIS A 271 11.24 -8.33 33.65
N ASP A 272 12.00 -7.23 33.59
CA ASP A 272 13.33 -7.22 34.19
C ASP A 272 13.29 -7.14 35.72
N ARG A 273 12.29 -6.49 36.31
CA ARG A 273 12.07 -6.49 37.76
C ARG A 273 11.63 -7.85 38.31
N GLU A 274 10.77 -8.57 37.60
CA GLU A 274 10.10 -9.77 38.13
C GLU A 274 10.77 -11.07 37.66
N VAL A 275 11.27 -11.12 36.42
CA VAL A 275 11.86 -12.32 35.81
C VAL A 275 13.37 -12.33 35.86
N GLN A 276 14.06 -11.22 35.58
CA GLN A 276 15.54 -11.20 35.64
C GLN A 276 16.06 -11.27 37.08
N ALA A 277 15.26 -10.83 38.06
CA ALA A 277 15.54 -10.99 39.49
C ALA A 277 15.49 -12.46 39.97
N LEU A 278 14.88 -13.38 39.22
CA LEU A 278 14.84 -14.80 39.58
C LEU A 278 16.23 -15.45 39.46
N PRO A 279 16.59 -16.38 40.37
CA PRO A 279 17.81 -17.17 40.26
C PRO A 279 17.91 -17.91 38.92
N THR A 280 19.12 -18.01 38.37
CA THR A 280 19.40 -18.50 37.02
C THR A 280 18.71 -19.84 36.69
N ALA A 281 18.67 -20.77 37.65
CA ALA A 281 18.01 -22.07 37.49
C ALA A 281 16.48 -21.95 37.36
N ALA A 282 15.83 -21.16 38.22
CA ALA A 282 14.39 -20.90 38.16
C ALA A 282 14.02 -20.15 36.87
N ARG A 283 14.78 -19.11 36.51
CA ARG A 283 14.63 -18.36 35.26
C ARG A 283 14.76 -19.27 34.03
N ALA A 284 15.78 -20.13 33.98
CA ALA A 284 15.97 -21.10 32.90
C ALA A 284 14.91 -22.22 32.86
N ARG A 285 14.17 -22.47 33.96
CA ARG A 285 12.99 -23.36 33.96
C ARG A 285 11.76 -22.62 33.43
N LEU A 286 11.52 -21.38 33.86
CA LEU A 286 10.42 -20.52 33.41
C LEU A 286 10.44 -20.27 31.88
N TYR A 287 11.60 -19.89 31.32
CA TYR A 287 11.73 -19.70 29.87
C TYR A 287 11.45 -21.00 29.07
N ARG A 288 11.83 -22.18 29.59
CA ARG A 288 11.53 -23.48 28.97
C ARG A 288 10.06 -23.90 29.12
N GLU A 289 9.35 -23.41 30.13
CA GLU A 289 7.90 -23.59 30.24
C GLU A 289 7.18 -22.70 29.23
N ALA A 290 7.50 -21.41 29.18
CA ALA A 290 6.95 -20.47 28.20
C ALA A 290 7.18 -20.94 26.75
N GLN A 291 8.40 -21.38 26.40
CA GLN A 291 8.72 -21.88 25.06
C GLN A 291 8.00 -23.19 24.69
N ARG A 292 7.58 -24.01 25.68
CA ARG A 292 6.78 -25.21 25.44
C ARG A 292 5.30 -24.90 25.19
N ARG A 293 4.78 -23.83 25.79
CA ARG A 293 3.39 -23.40 25.62
C ARG A 293 3.18 -22.50 24.40
N GLU A 294 4.13 -21.60 24.14
CA GLU A 294 4.11 -20.65 23.02
C GLU A 294 5.38 -20.79 22.15
N PRO A 295 5.51 -21.87 21.34
CA PRO A 295 6.71 -22.17 20.54
C PRO A 295 6.97 -21.16 19.40
N GLU A 296 6.01 -20.27 19.12
CA GLU A 296 6.12 -19.14 18.20
C GLU A 296 6.77 -17.91 18.86
N ALA A 297 6.71 -17.79 20.19
CA ALA A 297 7.24 -16.68 20.99
C ALA A 297 8.76 -16.80 21.21
N ARG A 298 9.53 -16.92 20.12
CA ARG A 298 10.94 -17.36 20.14
C ARG A 298 11.94 -16.33 20.67
N ALA A 299 11.68 -15.04 20.52
CA ALA A 299 12.59 -13.97 20.93
C ALA A 299 11.84 -12.64 21.16
N GLY A 300 12.44 -11.74 21.94
CA GLY A 300 11.97 -10.36 22.11
C GLY A 300 10.61 -10.23 22.81
N LEU A 301 9.83 -9.23 22.41
CA LEU A 301 8.52 -8.88 23.01
C LEU A 301 7.57 -10.07 23.20
N PRO A 302 7.29 -10.91 22.17
CA PRO A 302 6.44 -12.09 22.35
C PRO A 302 6.96 -13.05 23.41
N GLN A 303 8.28 -13.27 23.45
CA GLN A 303 8.91 -14.13 24.46
C GLN A 303 8.77 -13.55 25.87
N GLN A 304 9.02 -12.24 26.04
CA GLN A 304 8.86 -11.56 27.33
C GLN A 304 7.42 -11.63 27.84
N LEU A 305 6.43 -11.50 26.94
CA LEU A 305 5.01 -11.65 27.26
C LEU A 305 4.63 -13.09 27.63
N ALA A 306 5.04 -14.09 26.85
CA ALA A 306 4.79 -15.50 27.16
C ALA A 306 5.43 -15.92 28.50
N VAL A 307 6.63 -15.42 28.78
CA VAL A 307 7.34 -15.63 30.05
C VAL A 307 6.62 -14.95 31.23
N LEU A 308 6.11 -13.72 31.06
CA LEU A 308 5.31 -13.06 32.09
C LEU A 308 3.98 -13.78 32.35
N ARG A 309 3.27 -14.28 31.33
CA ARG A 309 2.03 -15.07 31.52
C ARG A 309 2.26 -16.31 32.39
N VAL A 310 3.32 -17.06 32.12
CA VAL A 310 3.66 -18.29 32.88
C VAL A 310 4.19 -17.97 34.28
N PHE A 311 4.74 -16.77 34.50
CA PHE A 311 5.05 -16.27 35.83
C PHE A 311 3.77 -15.89 36.61
N ASP A 312 2.86 -15.16 35.98
CA ASP A 312 1.62 -14.65 36.57
C ASP A 312 0.62 -15.74 36.99
N GLU A 313 0.68 -16.93 36.37
CA GLU A 313 -0.11 -18.09 36.79
C GLU A 313 0.21 -18.58 38.22
N ASP A 314 1.49 -18.52 38.62
CA ASP A 314 1.97 -18.98 39.93
C ASP A 314 3.33 -18.32 40.27
N PRO A 315 3.35 -17.05 40.71
CA PRO A 315 4.60 -16.37 41.04
C PRO A 315 5.36 -17.02 42.20
N ALA A 316 4.63 -17.61 43.16
CA ALA A 316 5.20 -18.19 44.37
C ALA A 316 6.07 -19.42 44.07
N ARG A 317 5.62 -20.28 43.16
CA ARG A 317 6.39 -21.45 42.67
C ARG A 317 7.74 -21.08 42.08
N TRP A 318 7.84 -19.96 41.37
CA TRP A 318 9.11 -19.52 40.76
C TRP A 318 10.08 -18.89 41.78
N MET A 319 9.60 -18.56 42.99
CA MET A 319 10.38 -18.02 44.11
C MET A 319 10.69 -19.06 45.21
N ASN A 320 10.18 -20.30 45.10
CA ASN A 320 10.31 -21.33 46.14
C ASN A 320 11.65 -22.13 46.02
N PRO A 321 12.48 -22.22 47.08
CA PRO A 321 13.78 -22.90 47.04
C PRO A 321 13.80 -24.35 46.52
N GLU A 322 12.74 -25.15 46.73
CA GLU A 322 12.68 -26.52 46.20
C GLU A 322 12.72 -26.59 44.66
N VAL A 323 12.29 -25.52 43.98
CA VAL A 323 12.36 -25.40 42.52
C VAL A 323 13.76 -24.93 42.05
N MET A 324 14.59 -24.45 42.98
CA MET A 324 15.93 -23.92 42.73
C MET A 324 17.04 -24.97 42.88
N GLU A 325 16.92 -25.92 43.81
CA GLU A 325 18.00 -26.87 44.16
C GLU A 325 18.08 -28.13 43.29
N VAL A 326 17.03 -28.51 42.56
CA VAL A 326 17.07 -29.69 41.68
C VAL A 326 17.85 -29.36 40.39
N ALA A 327 19.17 -29.57 40.44
CA ALA A 327 20.10 -29.52 39.31
C ALA A 327 20.25 -30.90 38.65
#